data_AF-A0A7W9M672-F1
#
_entry.id   AF-A0A7W9M672-F1
#
_cell.length_a   1.000
_cell.length_b   1.000
_cell.length_c   1.000
_cell.angle_alpha   90.00
_cell.angle_beta   90.00
_cell.angle_gamma   90.00
#
_symmetry.space_group_name_H-M   'P 1'
#
loop_
_entity.id
_entity.type
_entity.pdbx_description
1 polymer ?
#
loop_
_entity_poly.entity_id
_entity_poly.type
_entity_poly.pdbx_seq_one_letter_code
_entity_poly.pdbx_strand_id
1 'polypeptide(L)'
;MAEMMAFGEPEFFSTSQIRDYCGNARKVLRPMHHELMVSAEELAAALKYVKSADPKLFGADSRVRAALVARHMRHAADALLVAQTSMVKTYLSFRKHYVVELDAAGHKDKGRPFDFNA
;
A
#
# COMPACT_ATOMS: atom_id res chain seq x y z
N MET A 1 3.85 -14.98 -21.15
CA MET A 1 4.19 -14.65 -19.75
C MET A 1 2.89 -14.17 -19.12
N ALA A 2 2.20 -15.04 -18.37
CA ALA A 2 0.98 -14.62 -17.68
C ALA A 2 1.33 -13.44 -16.78
N GLU A 3 0.64 -12.33 -16.95
CA GLU A 3 0.84 -11.11 -16.19
C GLU A 3 0.58 -11.43 -14.71
N MET A 4 1.64 -11.55 -13.91
CA MET A 4 1.52 -11.88 -12.50
C MET A 4 0.92 -10.67 -11.79
N MET A 5 -0.40 -10.63 -11.67
CA MET A 5 -1.09 -9.57 -10.94
C MET A 5 -0.58 -9.55 -9.50
N ALA A 6 -0.06 -8.39 -9.06
CA ALA A 6 0.64 -8.26 -7.79
C ALA A 6 -0.21 -8.68 -6.57
N PHE A 7 -1.53 -8.60 -6.67
CA PHE A 7 -2.47 -8.94 -5.59
C PHE A 7 -3.05 -10.36 -5.72
N GLY A 8 -2.71 -11.09 -6.79
CA GLY A 8 -3.38 -12.31 -7.22
C GLY A 8 -4.56 -12.03 -8.16
N GLU A 9 -5.19 -13.09 -8.64
CA GLU A 9 -6.39 -13.00 -9.46
C GLU A 9 -7.57 -12.49 -8.62
N PRO A 10 -8.37 -11.51 -9.09
CA PRO A 10 -9.55 -11.01 -8.39
C PRO A 10 -10.72 -11.99 -8.48
N GLU A 11 -10.54 -13.18 -7.90
CA GLU A 11 -11.61 -14.15 -7.74
C GLU A 11 -12.46 -13.73 -6.53
N PHE A 12 -13.72 -13.37 -6.73
CA PHE A 12 -14.63 -12.93 -5.66
C PHE A 12 -15.80 -13.90 -5.46
N PHE A 13 -15.52 -15.20 -5.49
CA PHE A 13 -16.53 -16.25 -5.38
C PHE A 13 -16.70 -16.77 -3.94
N SER A 14 -15.77 -16.46 -3.04
CA SER A 14 -15.84 -16.85 -1.63
C SER A 14 -15.34 -15.76 -0.68
N THR A 15 -15.78 -15.86 0.58
CA THR A 15 -15.30 -15.03 1.69
C THR A 15 -13.79 -15.11 1.85
N SER A 16 -13.21 -16.32 1.73
CA SER A 16 -11.77 -16.54 1.77
C SER A 16 -11.02 -15.85 0.63
N GLN A 17 -11.53 -15.88 -0.59
CA GLN A 17 -10.87 -15.20 -1.72
C GLN A 17 -10.91 -13.68 -1.57
N ILE A 18 -12.04 -13.10 -1.13
CA ILE A 18 -12.14 -11.65 -0.85
C ILE A 18 -11.15 -11.24 0.25
N ARG A 19 -11.05 -12.03 1.33
CA ARG A 19 -10.06 -11.84 2.39
C ARG A 19 -8.64 -11.87 1.83
N ASP A 20 -8.34 -12.90 1.04
CA ASP A 20 -6.99 -13.16 0.55
C ASP A 20 -6.54 -12.09 -0.44
N TYR A 21 -7.42 -11.65 -1.35
CA TYR A 21 -7.16 -10.53 -2.26
C TYR A 21 -6.87 -9.22 -1.48
N CYS A 22 -7.73 -8.86 -0.52
CA CYS A 22 -7.52 -7.68 0.32
C CYS A 22 -6.25 -7.80 1.17
N GLY A 23 -5.93 -9.00 1.65
CA GLY A 23 -4.73 -9.30 2.42
C GLY A 23 -3.45 -9.22 1.57
N ASN A 24 -3.47 -9.75 0.35
CA ASN A 24 -2.35 -9.72 -0.58
C ASN A 24 -2.03 -8.29 -1.01
N ALA A 25 -3.05 -7.46 -1.24
CA ALA A 25 -2.84 -6.02 -1.48
C ALA A 25 -2.00 -5.39 -0.36
N ARG A 26 -2.24 -5.73 0.91
CA ARG A 26 -1.41 -5.21 2.02
C ARG A 26 0.02 -5.73 2.00
N LYS A 27 0.23 -6.99 1.61
CA LYS A 27 1.57 -7.59 1.51
C LYS A 27 2.44 -6.87 0.48
N VAL A 28 1.83 -6.33 -0.57
CA VAL A 28 2.51 -5.55 -1.60
C VAL A 28 2.64 -4.07 -1.20
N LEU A 29 1.55 -3.44 -0.77
CA LEU A 29 1.52 -1.99 -0.52
C LEU A 29 2.37 -1.58 0.69
N ARG A 30 2.49 -2.45 1.72
CA ARG A 30 3.25 -2.13 2.93
C ARG A 30 4.76 -1.97 2.67
N PRO A 31 5.44 -2.92 1.99
CA PRO A 31 6.83 -2.72 1.57
C PRO A 31 7.01 -1.46 0.72
N MET A 32 6.12 -1.23 -0.27
CA MET A 32 6.20 -0.05 -1.14
C MET A 32 6.05 1.27 -0.36
N HIS A 33 5.16 1.33 0.64
CA HIS A 33 5.04 2.49 1.53
C HIS A 33 6.37 2.77 2.24
N HIS A 34 6.99 1.75 2.84
CA HIS A 34 8.27 1.91 3.53
C HIS A 34 9.40 2.33 2.57
N GLU A 35 9.46 1.73 1.39
CA GLU A 35 10.44 2.07 0.35
C GLU A 35 10.31 3.55 -0.04
N LEU A 36 9.10 4.02 -0.37
CA LEU A 36 8.88 5.42 -0.73
C LEU A 36 9.20 6.40 0.41
N MET A 37 8.94 6.02 1.67
CA MET A 37 9.31 6.85 2.82
C MET A 37 10.83 7.01 2.93
N VAL A 38 11.59 5.91 2.79
CA VAL A 38 13.06 5.93 2.85
C VAL A 38 13.62 6.70 1.65
N SER A 39 13.16 6.40 0.43
CA SER A 39 13.59 7.08 -0.78
C SER A 39 13.30 8.59 -0.74
N ALA A 40 12.23 9.02 -0.07
CA ALA A 40 11.95 10.44 0.11
C ALA A 40 12.99 11.13 1.01
N GLU A 41 13.46 10.47 2.07
CA GLU A 41 14.53 11.00 2.91
C GLU A 41 15.88 11.01 2.19
N GLU A 42 16.19 9.96 1.44
CA GLU A 42 17.40 9.88 0.61
C GLU A 42 17.41 10.97 -0.45
N LEU A 43 16.29 11.18 -1.15
CA LEU A 43 16.12 12.24 -2.14
C LEU A 43 16.31 13.63 -1.51
N ALA A 44 15.69 13.88 -0.35
CA ALA A 44 15.88 15.12 0.37
C ALA A 44 17.35 15.32 0.78
N ALA A 45 18.02 14.28 1.26
CA ALA A 45 19.42 14.33 1.67
C ALA A 45 20.34 14.60 0.47
N ALA A 46 20.14 13.91 -0.65
CA ALA A 46 20.92 14.10 -1.87
C ALA A 46 20.78 15.54 -2.40
N LEU A 47 19.55 16.06 -2.46
CA LEU A 47 19.29 17.41 -3.00
C LEU A 47 19.82 18.54 -2.10
N LYS A 48 19.97 18.33 -0.79
CA LYS A 48 20.53 19.34 0.14
C LYS A 48 21.99 19.71 -0.18
N TYR A 49 22.74 18.83 -0.84
CA TYR A 49 24.14 19.09 -1.20
C TYR A 49 24.28 19.84 -2.54
N VAL A 50 23.19 20.01 -3.29
CA VAL A 50 23.21 20.74 -4.55
C VAL A 50 23.38 22.24 -4.27
N LYS A 51 24.43 22.84 -4.82
CA LYS A 51 24.71 24.27 -4.70
C LYS A 51 23.60 25.07 -5.40
N SER A 52 23.09 26.10 -4.74
CA SER A 52 22.09 26.99 -5.35
C SER A 52 22.75 27.84 -6.44
N ALA A 53 22.07 28.00 -7.59
CA ALA A 53 22.51 28.86 -8.68
C ALA A 53 22.38 30.36 -8.33
N ASP A 54 21.40 30.73 -7.50
CA ASP A 54 21.23 32.04 -6.90
C ASP A 54 21.32 31.87 -5.37
N PRO A 55 22.50 32.11 -4.74
CA PRO A 55 22.69 31.92 -3.31
C PRO A 55 22.13 33.09 -2.52
N LYS A 56 20.85 33.41 -2.70
CA LYS A 56 20.13 34.22 -1.71
C LYS A 56 20.00 33.41 -0.41
N LEU A 57 20.18 34.08 0.73
CA LEU A 57 20.01 33.48 2.07
C LEU A 57 20.92 32.27 2.37
N PHE A 58 22.22 32.36 2.08
CA PHE A 58 23.23 31.37 2.50
C PHE A 58 22.91 29.91 2.11
N GLY A 59 22.16 29.68 1.03
CA GLY A 59 21.81 28.34 0.55
C GLY A 59 20.63 27.66 1.27
N ALA A 60 19.90 28.38 2.15
CA ALA A 60 18.66 27.90 2.76
C ALA A 60 17.60 27.52 1.70
N ASP A 61 17.57 28.25 0.58
CA ASP A 61 16.72 28.01 -0.58
C ASP A 61 16.89 26.59 -1.16
N SER A 62 18.11 26.05 -1.19
CA SER A 62 18.36 24.69 -1.68
C SER A 62 17.72 23.63 -0.78
N ARG A 63 17.82 23.81 0.54
CA ARG A 63 17.22 22.89 1.53
C ARG A 63 15.69 22.92 1.48
N VAL A 64 15.11 24.10 1.28
CA VAL A 64 13.65 24.26 1.14
C VAL A 64 13.18 23.57 -0.14
N ARG A 65 13.83 23.79 -1.28
CA ARG A 65 13.50 23.09 -2.54
C ARG A 65 13.64 21.57 -2.43
N ALA A 66 14.70 21.08 -1.78
CA ALA A 66 14.89 19.65 -1.54
C ALA A 66 13.71 19.06 -0.76
N ALA A 67 13.24 19.74 0.29
CA ALA A 67 12.08 19.32 1.06
C ALA A 67 10.78 19.37 0.24
N LEU A 68 10.59 20.38 -0.61
CA LEU A 68 9.43 20.49 -1.49
C LEU A 68 9.36 19.33 -2.49
N VAL A 69 10.49 18.96 -3.10
CA VAL A 69 10.56 17.82 -4.02
C VAL A 69 10.28 16.50 -3.29
N ALA A 70 10.98 16.25 -2.18
CA ALA A 70 10.81 15.03 -1.39
C ALA A 70 9.39 14.86 -0.81
N ARG A 71 8.68 15.97 -0.55
CA ARG A 71 7.29 15.96 -0.06
C ARG A 71 6.35 15.19 -0.98
N HIS A 72 6.53 15.27 -2.30
CA HIS A 72 5.68 14.53 -3.24
C HIS A 72 5.83 13.02 -3.09
N MET A 73 7.05 12.54 -2.81
CA MET A 73 7.32 11.13 -2.58
C MET A 73 6.77 10.66 -1.22
N ARG A 74 6.90 11.47 -0.17
CA ARG A 74 6.23 11.20 1.12
C ARG A 74 4.72 11.14 0.96
N HIS A 75 4.13 12.05 0.18
CA HIS A 75 2.70 12.04 -0.10
C HIS A 75 2.25 10.77 -0.84
N ALA A 76 3.05 10.28 -1.79
CA ALA A 76 2.77 8.99 -2.44
C ALA A 76 2.82 7.83 -1.43
N ALA A 77 3.79 7.84 -0.50
CA ALA A 77 3.83 6.85 0.58
C ALA A 77 2.58 6.91 1.48
N ASP A 78 2.13 8.11 1.87
CA ASP A 78 0.89 8.29 2.65
C ASP A 78 -0.33 7.77 1.89
N ALA A 79 -0.40 7.99 0.57
CA ALA A 79 -1.47 7.45 -0.27
C ALA A 79 -1.49 5.91 -0.27
N LEU A 80 -0.33 5.26 -0.24
CA LEU A 80 -0.25 3.80 -0.10
C LEU A 80 -0.75 3.33 1.28
N LEU A 81 -0.49 4.08 2.35
CA LEU A 81 -1.02 3.79 3.68
C LEU A 81 -2.55 3.89 3.71
N VAL A 82 -3.10 4.91 3.05
CA VAL A 82 -4.55 5.07 2.86
C VAL A 82 -5.11 3.89 2.08
N ALA A 83 -4.50 3.53 0.94
CA ALA A 83 -4.92 2.40 0.14
C ALA A 83 -4.92 1.09 0.94
N GLN A 84 -3.85 0.80 1.68
CA GLN A 84 -3.73 -0.37 2.56
C GLN A 84 -4.87 -0.41 3.59
N THR A 85 -5.17 0.72 4.22
CA THR A 85 -6.22 0.82 5.24
C THR A 85 -7.60 0.61 4.62
N SER A 86 -7.84 1.17 3.44
CA SER A 86 -9.07 0.97 2.69
C SER A 86 -9.29 -0.49 2.33
N MET A 87 -8.26 -1.24 1.90
CA MET A 87 -8.39 -2.68 1.62
C MET A 87 -8.82 -3.49 2.86
N VAL A 88 -8.32 -3.14 4.05
CA VAL A 88 -8.79 -3.77 5.30
C VAL A 88 -10.26 -3.44 5.55
N LYS A 89 -10.62 -2.15 5.40
CA LYS A 89 -12.01 -1.69 5.60
C LYS A 89 -12.96 -2.36 4.60
N THR A 90 -12.55 -2.58 3.37
CA THR A 90 -13.33 -3.30 2.35
C THR A 90 -13.71 -4.69 2.86
N TYR A 91 -12.74 -5.48 3.32
CA TYR A 91 -13.02 -6.82 3.83
C TYR A 91 -13.88 -6.79 5.11
N LEU A 92 -13.62 -5.87 6.04
CA LEU A 92 -14.42 -5.74 7.26
C LEU A 92 -15.87 -5.30 6.97
N SER A 93 -16.05 -4.40 6.00
CA SER A 93 -17.37 -3.98 5.54
C SER A 93 -18.11 -5.14 4.86
N PHE A 94 -17.45 -5.87 3.97
CA PHE A 94 -18.00 -7.10 3.38
C PHE A 94 -18.49 -8.07 4.47
N ARG A 95 -17.64 -8.35 5.48
CA ARG A 95 -18.02 -9.22 6.60
C ARG A 95 -19.24 -8.72 7.35
N LYS A 96 -19.30 -7.42 7.63
CA LYS A 96 -20.41 -6.81 8.37
C LYS A 96 -21.72 -6.90 7.61
N HIS A 97 -21.69 -6.72 6.30
CA HIS A 97 -22.91 -6.57 5.50
C HIS A 97 -23.39 -7.86 4.85
N TYR A 98 -22.49 -8.79 4.48
CA TYR A 98 -22.87 -9.91 3.62
C TYR A 98 -22.68 -11.29 4.25
N VAL A 99 -21.81 -11.46 5.24
CA VAL A 99 -21.52 -12.83 5.76
C VAL A 99 -22.76 -13.50 6.35
N VAL A 100 -23.61 -12.76 7.06
CA VAL A 100 -24.84 -13.31 7.62
C VAL A 100 -25.80 -13.80 6.53
N GLU A 101 -25.94 -13.02 5.45
CA GLU A 101 -26.80 -13.37 4.31
C GLU A 101 -26.25 -14.57 3.53
N LEU A 102 -24.92 -14.61 3.33
CA LEU A 102 -24.24 -15.72 2.68
C LEU A 102 -24.40 -17.02 3.47
N ASP A 103 -24.24 -16.96 4.80
CA ASP A 103 -24.40 -18.12 5.68
C ASP A 103 -25.85 -18.64 5.64
N ALA A 104 -26.85 -17.73 5.64
CA ALA A 104 -28.26 -18.07 5.52
C ALA A 104 -28.60 -18.69 4.15
N ALA A 105 -27.94 -18.26 3.08
CA ALA A 105 -28.07 -18.83 1.74
C ALA A 105 -27.34 -20.19 1.57
N GLY A 106 -26.65 -20.67 2.61
CA GLY A 106 -25.92 -21.93 2.59
C GLY A 106 -24.58 -21.86 1.86
N HIS A 107 -24.03 -20.67 1.63
CA HIS A 107 -22.67 -20.54 1.12
C HIS A 107 -21.67 -21.00 2.18
N LYS A 108 -21.07 -22.17 1.95
CA LYS A 108 -19.97 -22.68 2.79
C LYS A 108 -18.64 -22.33 2.16
N ASP A 109 -17.84 -21.56 2.87
CA ASP A 109 -16.45 -21.34 2.49
C ASP A 109 -15.69 -22.67 2.58
N LYS A 110 -14.97 -23.03 1.50
CA LYS A 110 -14.10 -24.21 1.52
C LYS A 110 -12.90 -23.84 2.37
N GLY A 111 -12.97 -24.13 3.66
CA GLY A 111 -11.89 -23.85 4.62
C GLY A 111 -10.53 -24.27 4.06
N ARG A 112 -9.54 -23.40 4.16
CA ARG A 112 -8.19 -23.70 3.68
C ARG A 112 -7.64 -24.86 4.52
N PRO A 113 -7.17 -25.96 3.90
CA PRO A 113 -6.54 -27.04 4.65
C PRO A 113 -5.32 -26.46 5.39
N PHE A 114 -5.16 -26.85 6.64
CA PHE A 114 -3.97 -26.52 7.41
C PHE A 114 -2.79 -27.32 6.81
N ASP A 115 -1.74 -26.62 6.40
CA ASP A 115 -0.53 -27.21 5.84
C ASP A 115 0.65 -26.87 6.74
N PHE A 116 1.34 -27.90 7.24
CA PHE A 116 2.52 -27.76 8.09
C PHE A 116 3.76 -27.33 7.31
N ASN A 117 3.72 -27.39 5.97
CA ASN A 117 4.86 -27.12 5.09
C ASN A 117 4.71 -25.84 4.23
N ALA A 118 3.65 -25.04 4.43
CA ALA A 118 3.35 -23.84 3.66
C ALA A 118 4.14 -22.58 4.08
#